data_AF-A0A1Q9EYV1-F1
#
_entry.id   AF-A0A1Q9EYV1-F1
#
_cell.length_a   1.000
_cell.length_b   1.000
_cell.length_c   1.000
_cell.angle_alpha   90.00
_cell.angle_beta   90.00
_cell.angle_gamma   90.00
#
_symmetry.space_group_name_H-M   'P 1'
#
loop_
_entity.id
_entity.type
_entity.pdbx_description
1 polymer ?
#
loop_
_entity_poly.entity_id
_entity_poly.type
_entity_poly.pdbx_seq_one_letter_code
_entity_poly.pdbx_strand_id
1 'polypeptide(L)'
;MSLLPYFSRCARAQLPRLVGVQLAAQPRAFGSSAQVLVATVEAAVASGRPIHQNGTLYEKISEEVDRLRSENDTVIAKVDELDSSRSKLIAGSANFIAEVRAGEDGSQMAETLHQIEELDRQTAELRSQQIQNYLDIGALKRQRVTIQKSEKVMEISSEVYEMIAKDEMIAEDAAVAVSLAETVSKLESEFDSFSQSIATAKKELENVVSRVRSLELSLRARRAKADHETDTLRANLISGLYEARRKNAQLTRYRIQQALNVKLVSVLERARQAFRTHTRIKELIVSGSREQMEVEVGDLLREMEVAVATAAELEEARAQHSKEVHEVTAKLRQHEEVVTPETGKLREQLIAALREEEFCMARLAVLRKSQAQDVKFLASLRKAIG
;
A
#
# COMPACT_ATOMS: atom_id res chain seq x y z
N MET A 1 -36.06 -51.39 17.61
CA MET A 1 -34.78 -51.43 16.87
C MET A 1 -33.82 -50.45 17.53
N SER A 2 -32.99 -50.97 18.42
CA SER A 2 -32.12 -50.25 19.34
C SER A 2 -30.78 -49.93 18.68
N LEU A 3 -30.42 -48.65 18.66
CA LEU A 3 -29.07 -48.16 18.39
C LEU A 3 -28.39 -47.85 19.72
N LEU A 4 -27.28 -48.56 19.97
CA LEU A 4 -26.08 -48.24 20.79
C LEU A 4 -25.39 -49.59 21.09
N PRO A 5 -24.06 -49.68 21.35
CA PRO A 5 -22.96 -48.73 21.14
C PRO A 5 -21.72 -49.36 20.46
N TYR A 6 -20.89 -48.57 19.77
CA TYR A 6 -19.47 -48.90 19.54
C TYR A 6 -18.63 -47.64 19.81
N PHE A 7 -18.69 -47.19 21.05
CA PHE A 7 -17.69 -46.31 21.66
C PHE A 7 -16.89 -47.17 22.63
N SER A 8 -15.65 -47.50 22.29
CA SER A 8 -14.55 -47.69 23.25
C SER A 8 -13.33 -48.31 22.57
N ARG A 9 -12.20 -47.58 22.66
CA ARG A 9 -10.80 -48.02 22.54
C ARG A 9 -10.26 -48.31 21.14
N CYS A 10 -9.78 -47.24 20.49
CA CYS A 10 -8.45 -47.25 19.89
C CYS A 10 -7.76 -45.90 20.19
N ALA A 11 -6.62 -46.02 20.87
CA ALA A 11 -5.55 -45.07 21.15
C ALA A 11 -5.81 -43.57 20.91
N ARG A 12 -5.71 -42.83 22.03
CA ARG A 12 -5.26 -41.44 22.10
C ARG A 12 -3.92 -41.28 21.35
N ALA A 13 -3.96 -41.07 20.05
CA ALA A 13 -3.00 -40.15 19.45
C ALA A 13 -3.51 -38.77 19.85
N GLN A 14 -2.93 -38.20 20.91
CA GLN A 14 -2.89 -36.75 21.03
C GLN A 14 -2.20 -36.27 19.75
N LEU A 15 -2.98 -36.01 18.70
CA LEU A 15 -2.63 -34.94 17.78
C LEU A 15 -2.25 -33.77 18.70
N PRO A 16 -1.07 -33.15 18.56
CA PRO A 16 -0.90 -31.86 19.18
C PRO A 16 -2.11 -31.07 18.70
N ARG A 17 -2.99 -30.74 19.65
CA ARG A 17 -3.94 -29.68 19.41
C ARG A 17 -3.00 -28.57 18.96
N LEU A 18 -3.08 -28.20 17.69
CA LEU A 18 -2.93 -26.82 17.29
C LEU A 18 -4.05 -26.11 18.05
N VAL A 19 -3.86 -25.99 19.38
CA VAL A 19 -4.51 -25.01 20.22
C VAL A 19 -4.29 -23.77 19.39
N GLY A 20 -5.40 -23.21 18.89
CA GLY A 20 -5.38 -22.03 18.08
C GLY A 20 -4.34 -21.13 18.71
N VAL A 21 -3.25 -20.93 17.96
CA VAL A 21 -2.18 -20.06 18.39
C VAL A 21 -2.91 -18.73 18.49
N GLN A 22 -3.40 -18.41 19.69
CA GLN A 22 -3.36 -17.07 20.20
C GLN A 22 -1.87 -16.75 20.18
N LEU A 23 -1.37 -16.45 18.97
CA LEU A 23 -0.38 -15.45 18.78
C LEU A 23 -0.93 -14.36 19.67
N ALA A 24 -0.26 -14.07 20.77
CA ALA A 24 -0.49 -12.85 21.49
C ALA A 24 -0.11 -11.73 20.51
N ALA A 25 -0.94 -11.53 19.48
CA ALA A 25 -1.16 -10.26 18.84
C ALA A 25 -1.75 -9.44 19.98
N GLN A 26 -0.85 -8.92 20.82
CA GLN A 26 -1.13 -7.69 21.52
C GLN A 26 -1.75 -6.78 20.45
N PRO A 27 -2.98 -6.29 20.65
CA PRO A 27 -3.54 -5.32 19.75
C PRO A 27 -2.59 -4.12 19.83
N ARG A 28 -1.73 -3.96 18.83
CA ARG A 28 -0.86 -2.78 18.72
C ARG A 28 -1.79 -1.62 18.44
N ALA A 29 -2.27 -0.98 19.51
CA ALA A 29 -3.06 0.24 19.47
C ALA A 29 -2.26 1.44 18.91
N PHE A 30 -0.97 1.24 18.64
CA PHE A 30 -0.10 2.18 17.94
C PHE A 30 0.71 1.41 16.88
N GLY A 31 0.67 1.87 15.62
CA GLY A 31 1.45 1.28 14.53
C GLY A 31 2.95 1.29 14.84
N SER A 32 3.73 0.40 14.21
CA SER A 32 5.21 0.47 14.31
C SER A 32 5.70 1.85 13.83
N SER A 33 6.88 2.30 14.29
CA SER A 33 7.50 3.56 13.82
C SER A 33 7.47 3.66 12.28
N ALA A 34 7.81 2.57 11.59
CA ALA A 34 7.71 2.47 10.14
C ALA A 34 6.30 2.69 9.58
N GLN A 35 5.26 2.10 10.20
CA GLN A 35 3.87 2.29 9.78
C GLN A 35 3.39 3.73 9.97
N VAL A 36 3.81 4.40 11.06
CA VAL A 36 3.51 5.81 11.31
C VAL A 36 4.15 6.70 10.25
N LEU A 37 5.43 6.44 9.91
CA LEU A 37 6.13 7.18 8.84
C LEU A 37 5.48 6.96 7.47
N VAL A 38 5.09 5.73 7.16
CA VAL A 38 4.35 5.40 5.93
C VAL A 38 3.04 6.18 5.85
N ALA A 39 2.22 6.12 6.90
CA ALA A 39 0.95 6.85 6.96
C ALA A 39 1.16 8.38 6.87
N THR A 40 2.24 8.90 7.44
CA THR A 40 2.58 10.34 7.37
C THR A 40 2.88 10.77 5.94
N VAL A 41 3.64 9.98 5.18
CA VAL A 41 3.91 10.25 3.76
C VAL A 41 2.62 10.15 2.94
N GLU A 42 1.84 9.10 3.15
CA GLU A 42 0.56 8.91 2.45
C GLU A 42 -0.40 10.08 2.69
N ALA A 43 -0.52 10.55 3.94
CA ALA A 43 -1.33 11.71 4.28
C ALA A 43 -0.81 13.02 3.67
N ALA A 44 0.53 13.22 3.64
CA ALA A 44 1.12 14.39 3.01
C ALA A 44 0.87 14.41 1.50
N VAL A 45 1.10 13.27 0.83
CA VAL A 45 0.81 13.10 -0.60
C VAL A 45 -0.69 13.31 -0.87
N ALA A 46 -1.56 12.69 -0.07
CA ALA A 46 -3.02 12.81 -0.20
C ALA A 46 -3.47 14.27 -0.12
N SER A 47 -3.04 14.99 0.93
CA SER A 47 -3.35 16.40 1.15
C SER A 47 -2.63 17.38 0.22
N GLY A 48 -1.74 16.90 -0.66
CA GLY A 48 -0.97 17.76 -1.56
C GLY A 48 0.06 18.63 -0.85
N ARG A 49 0.43 18.30 0.39
CA ARG A 49 1.49 19.00 1.11
C ARG A 49 2.85 18.68 0.47
N PRO A 50 3.71 19.68 0.25
CA PRO A 50 5.04 19.45 -0.29
C PRO A 50 5.86 18.62 0.70
N ILE A 51 6.58 17.65 0.16
CA ILE A 51 7.48 16.75 0.87
C ILE A 51 8.79 16.71 0.09
N HIS A 52 9.89 16.93 0.80
CA HIS A 52 11.20 17.15 0.19
C HIS A 52 12.16 16.00 0.47
N GLN A 53 13.04 15.70 -0.48
CA GLN A 53 14.13 14.74 -0.31
C GLN A 53 15.11 15.13 0.78
N ASN A 54 15.31 16.44 0.97
CA ASN A 54 16.17 16.98 2.04
C ASN A 54 15.36 17.39 3.27
N GLY A 55 14.11 16.91 3.39
CA GLY A 55 13.22 17.23 4.50
C GLY A 55 13.33 16.24 5.66
N THR A 56 12.92 16.70 6.85
CA THR A 56 12.93 15.91 8.10
C THR A 56 12.20 14.56 7.99
N LEU A 57 11.13 14.49 7.17
CA LEU A 57 10.41 13.24 6.96
C LEU A 57 11.23 12.22 6.16
N TYR A 58 11.97 12.66 5.14
CA TYR A 58 12.83 11.78 4.33
C TYR A 58 14.04 11.28 5.14
N GLU A 59 14.61 12.16 5.96
CA GLU A 59 15.68 11.84 6.92
C GLU A 59 15.22 10.78 7.91
N LYS A 60 14.10 10.99 8.60
CA LYS A 60 13.51 10.01 9.54
C LYS A 60 13.24 8.66 8.90
N ILE A 61 12.79 8.64 7.64
CA ILE A 61 12.59 7.40 6.90
C ILE A 61 13.93 6.69 6.63
N SER A 62 14.99 7.44 6.33
CA SER A 62 16.32 6.90 6.10
C SER A 62 16.94 6.34 7.37
N GLU A 63 16.86 7.10 8.47
CA GLU A 63 17.27 6.67 9.82
C GLU A 63 16.55 5.38 10.26
N GLU A 64 15.23 5.32 10.08
CA GLU A 64 14.45 4.13 10.45
C GLU A 64 14.81 2.91 9.59
N VAL A 65 15.12 3.10 8.29
CA VAL A 65 15.62 2.02 7.44
C VAL A 65 16.95 1.48 7.94
N ASP A 66 17.87 2.35 8.35
CA ASP A 66 19.19 1.93 8.82
C ASP A 66 19.13 1.32 10.23
N ARG A 67 18.26 1.85 11.10
CA ARG A 67 17.92 1.23 12.39
C ARG A 67 17.42 -0.20 12.22
N LEU A 68 16.43 -0.41 11.33
CA LEU A 68 15.86 -1.74 11.05
C LEU A 68 16.89 -2.71 10.42
N ARG A 69 17.83 -2.20 9.64
CA ARG A 69 18.94 -3.02 9.10
C ARG A 69 19.87 -3.49 10.20
N SER A 70 20.31 -2.59 11.07
CA SER A 70 21.15 -2.93 12.23
C SER A 70 20.45 -3.91 13.18
N GLU A 71 19.14 -3.73 13.38
CA GLU A 71 18.32 -4.67 14.15
C GLU A 71 18.29 -6.05 13.48
N ASN A 72 18.16 -6.13 12.15
CA ASN A 72 18.23 -7.38 11.41
C ASN A 72 19.61 -8.06 11.49
N ASP A 73 20.70 -7.30 11.42
CA ASP A 73 22.06 -7.84 11.57
C ASP A 73 22.24 -8.47 12.97
N THR A 74 21.71 -7.81 14.00
CA THR A 74 21.66 -8.34 15.37
C THR A 74 20.83 -9.62 15.47
N VAL A 75 19.67 -9.65 14.81
CA VAL A 75 18.79 -10.83 14.76
C VAL A 75 19.48 -12.00 14.05
N ILE A 76 20.18 -11.75 12.94
CA ILE A 76 20.95 -12.79 12.22
C ILE A 76 22.01 -13.40 13.13
N ALA A 77 22.82 -12.57 13.79
CA ALA A 77 23.86 -13.04 14.69
C ALA A 77 23.28 -13.93 15.81
N LYS A 78 22.17 -13.53 16.43
CA LYS A 78 21.48 -14.33 17.46
C LYS A 78 20.95 -15.65 16.92
N VAL A 79 20.38 -15.66 15.72
CA VAL A 79 19.89 -16.92 15.12
C VAL A 79 21.06 -17.87 14.85
N ASP A 80 22.20 -17.36 14.36
CA ASP A 80 23.38 -18.20 14.13
C ASP A 80 23.93 -18.81 15.44
N GLU A 81 23.88 -18.06 16.55
CA GLU A 81 24.21 -18.56 17.90
C GLU A 81 23.23 -19.65 18.38
N LEU A 82 21.93 -19.44 18.18
CA LEU A 82 20.89 -20.42 18.54
C LEU A 82 21.00 -21.69 17.69
N ASP A 83 21.21 -21.56 16.37
CA ASP A 83 21.38 -22.68 15.44
C ASP A 83 22.65 -23.49 15.76
N SER A 84 23.73 -22.82 16.17
CA SER A 84 24.95 -23.47 16.65
C SER A 84 24.71 -24.27 17.94
N SER A 85 23.96 -23.70 18.88
CA SER A 85 23.59 -24.36 20.14
C SER A 85 22.67 -25.55 19.90
N ARG A 86 21.66 -25.37 19.05
CA ARG A 86 20.73 -26.42 18.62
C ARG A 86 21.46 -27.59 17.95
N SER A 87 22.41 -27.30 17.07
CA SER A 87 23.20 -28.33 16.36
C SER A 87 24.02 -29.18 17.33
N LYS A 88 24.57 -28.58 18.40
CA LYS A 88 25.29 -29.31 19.45
C LYS A 88 24.36 -30.25 20.23
N LEU A 89 23.17 -29.78 20.60
CA LEU A 89 22.17 -30.60 21.29
C LEU A 89 21.69 -31.77 20.41
N ILE A 90 21.44 -31.51 19.12
CA ILE A 90 21.05 -32.57 18.17
C ILE A 90 22.16 -33.59 17.99
N ALA A 91 23.41 -33.16 17.83
CA ALA A 91 24.55 -34.07 17.72
C ALA A 91 24.72 -34.92 18.98
N GLY A 92 24.52 -34.33 20.17
CA GLY A 92 24.49 -35.06 21.44
C GLY A 92 23.32 -36.04 21.56
N SER A 93 22.21 -35.80 20.85
CA SER A 93 21.00 -36.63 20.91
C SER A 93 21.01 -37.89 20.03
N ALA A 94 22.04 -38.08 19.20
CA ALA A 94 22.09 -39.14 18.21
C ALA A 94 22.03 -40.56 18.81
N ASN A 95 22.45 -40.73 20.08
CA ASN A 95 22.50 -42.02 20.77
C ASN A 95 21.32 -42.28 21.72
N PHE A 96 20.44 -41.29 21.96
CA PHE A 96 19.39 -41.38 22.98
C PHE A 96 18.42 -42.55 22.75
N ILE A 97 18.10 -42.87 21.49
CA ILE A 97 17.23 -44.02 21.18
C ILE A 97 17.92 -45.35 21.53
N ALA A 98 19.24 -45.43 21.41
CA ALA A 98 20.00 -46.62 21.81
C ALA A 98 20.10 -46.74 23.34
N GLU A 99 20.27 -45.62 24.05
CA GLU A 99 20.36 -45.54 25.52
C GLU A 99 19.02 -45.87 26.21
N VAL A 100 17.91 -45.31 25.70
CA VAL A 100 16.56 -45.66 26.19
C VAL A 100 16.22 -47.13 25.91
N ARG A 101 16.68 -47.69 24.78
CA ARG A 101 16.55 -49.14 24.51
C ARG A 101 17.44 -50.00 25.41
N ALA A 102 18.54 -49.45 25.93
CA ALA A 102 19.45 -50.11 26.86
C ALA A 102 18.96 -50.04 28.33
N GLY A 103 17.84 -49.35 28.60
CA GLY A 103 17.18 -49.32 29.90
C GLY A 103 17.51 -48.10 30.77
N GLU A 104 18.13 -47.06 30.21
CA GLU A 104 18.35 -45.80 30.91
C GLU A 104 17.05 -44.98 31.05
N ASP A 105 16.92 -44.23 32.15
CA ASP A 105 15.79 -43.34 32.40
C ASP A 105 15.87 -42.14 31.43
N GLY A 106 14.99 -42.13 30.43
CA GLY A 106 14.95 -41.14 29.33
C GLY A 106 14.71 -39.67 29.73
N SER A 107 14.80 -39.36 31.02
CA SER A 107 14.80 -38.01 31.60
C SER A 107 15.78 -37.04 30.90
N GLN A 108 17.04 -37.44 30.66
CA GLN A 108 18.03 -36.60 29.98
C GLN A 108 17.67 -36.31 28.51
N MET A 109 17.08 -37.31 27.83
CA MET A 109 16.56 -37.14 26.47
C MET A 109 15.39 -36.15 26.46
N ALA A 110 14.45 -36.27 27.40
CA ALA A 110 13.32 -35.36 27.52
C ALA A 110 13.78 -33.92 27.80
N GLU A 111 14.77 -33.73 28.69
CA GLU A 111 15.35 -32.42 28.97
C GLU A 111 16.05 -31.81 27.75
N THR A 112 16.84 -32.60 27.03
CA THR A 112 17.51 -32.14 25.80
C THR A 112 16.50 -31.77 24.71
N LEU A 113 15.43 -32.54 24.55
CA LEU A 113 14.36 -32.23 23.59
C LEU A 113 13.61 -30.95 23.96
N HIS A 114 13.36 -30.70 25.25
CA HIS A 114 12.78 -29.44 25.70
C HIS A 114 13.70 -28.25 25.46
N GLN A 115 15.01 -28.41 25.64
CA GLN A 115 15.98 -27.37 25.30
C GLN A 115 15.99 -27.09 23.79
N ILE A 116 15.93 -28.11 22.95
CA ILE A 116 15.82 -27.95 21.49
C ILE A 116 14.53 -27.23 21.11
N GLU A 117 13.40 -27.62 21.71
CA GLU A 117 12.10 -26.97 21.49
C GLU A 117 12.15 -25.47 21.85
N GLU A 118 12.76 -25.13 22.98
CA GLU A 118 12.90 -23.74 23.42
C GLU A 118 13.80 -22.92 22.48
N LEU A 119 14.92 -23.50 22.01
CA LEU A 119 15.75 -22.87 20.99
C LEU A 119 14.98 -22.67 19.67
N ASP A 120 14.19 -23.66 19.24
CA ASP A 120 13.36 -23.58 18.04
C ASP A 120 12.30 -22.47 18.16
N ARG A 121 11.70 -22.32 19.34
CA ARG A 121 10.75 -21.22 19.65
C ARG A 121 11.43 -19.85 19.55
N GLN A 122 12.59 -19.69 20.18
CA GLN A 122 13.36 -18.44 20.15
C GLN A 122 13.81 -18.08 18.73
N THR A 123 14.29 -19.06 17.97
CA THR A 123 14.64 -18.88 16.55
C THR A 123 13.42 -18.46 15.74
N ALA A 124 12.26 -19.09 15.94
CA ALA A 124 11.03 -18.73 15.24
C ALA A 124 10.58 -17.29 15.54
N GLU A 125 10.66 -16.85 16.79
CA GLU A 125 10.34 -15.48 17.21
C GLU A 125 11.26 -14.45 16.54
N LEU A 126 12.58 -14.69 16.58
CA LEU A 126 13.57 -13.85 15.92
C LEU A 126 13.38 -13.79 14.40
N ARG A 127 13.10 -14.93 13.74
CA ARG A 127 12.81 -14.96 12.30
C ARG A 127 11.53 -14.21 11.96
N SER A 128 10.51 -14.29 12.81
CA SER A 128 9.27 -13.51 12.65
C SER A 128 9.55 -12.00 12.70
N GLN A 129 10.37 -11.55 13.67
CA GLN A 129 10.83 -10.16 13.77
C GLN A 129 11.64 -9.75 12.53
N GLN A 130 12.59 -10.59 12.09
CA GLN A 130 13.39 -10.35 10.90
C GLN A 130 12.53 -10.13 9.64
N ILE A 131 11.51 -10.99 9.46
CA ILE A 131 10.55 -10.88 8.35
C ILE A 131 9.81 -9.55 8.43
N GLN A 132 9.31 -9.17 9.61
CA GLN A 132 8.60 -7.88 9.77
C GLN A 132 9.51 -6.70 9.45
N ASN A 133 10.76 -6.71 9.93
CA ASN A 133 11.74 -5.66 9.64
C ASN A 133 12.02 -5.54 8.14
N TYR A 134 12.16 -6.66 7.42
CA TYR A 134 12.29 -6.62 5.95
C TYR A 134 11.06 -6.03 5.26
N LEU A 135 9.85 -6.33 5.73
CA LEU A 135 8.62 -5.76 5.20
C LEU A 135 8.58 -4.23 5.43
N ASP A 136 8.93 -3.79 6.63
CA ASP A 136 8.94 -2.38 7.03
C ASP A 136 10.02 -1.59 6.26
N ILE A 137 11.26 -2.11 6.15
CA ILE A 137 12.32 -1.54 5.30
C ILE A 137 11.82 -1.39 3.86
N GLY A 138 11.17 -2.43 3.33
CA GLY A 138 10.61 -2.40 1.98
C GLY A 138 9.55 -1.30 1.83
N ALA A 139 8.69 -1.10 2.82
CA ALA A 139 7.67 -0.04 2.82
C ALA A 139 8.29 1.35 2.84
N LEU A 140 9.24 1.58 3.75
CA LEU A 140 9.95 2.86 3.89
C LEU A 140 10.72 3.24 2.63
N LYS A 141 11.44 2.30 2.00
CA LYS A 141 12.12 2.54 0.71
C LYS A 141 11.16 2.97 -0.39
N ARG A 142 9.95 2.39 -0.45
CA ARG A 142 8.93 2.82 -1.41
C ARG A 142 8.49 4.25 -1.13
N GLN A 143 8.31 4.64 0.13
CA GLN A 143 7.93 6.01 0.47
C GLN A 143 9.03 7.03 0.13
N ARG A 144 10.32 6.67 0.22
CA ARG A 144 11.40 7.52 -0.30
C ARG A 144 11.24 7.79 -1.80
N VAL A 145 10.94 6.76 -2.58
CA VAL A 145 10.67 6.91 -4.03
C VAL A 145 9.42 7.77 -4.26
N THR A 146 8.38 7.60 -3.44
CA THR A 146 7.18 8.44 -3.49
C THR A 146 7.50 9.92 -3.28
N ILE A 147 8.30 10.26 -2.25
CA ILE A 147 8.75 11.63 -1.96
C ILE A 147 9.53 12.16 -3.16
N GLN A 148 10.54 11.42 -3.64
CA GLN A 148 11.37 11.83 -4.78
C GLN A 148 10.57 12.18 -6.02
N LYS A 149 9.62 11.31 -6.39
CA LYS A 149 8.73 11.54 -7.54
C LYS A 149 7.81 12.73 -7.31
N SER A 150 7.21 12.82 -6.14
CA SER A 150 6.24 13.87 -5.81
C SER A 150 6.91 15.24 -5.77
N GLU A 151 8.10 15.35 -5.17
CA GLU A 151 8.88 16.58 -5.14
C GLU A 151 9.18 17.09 -6.55
N LYS A 152 9.73 16.24 -7.43
CA LYS A 152 10.07 16.64 -8.80
C LYS A 152 8.86 17.17 -9.57
N VAL A 153 7.70 16.52 -9.40
CA VAL A 153 6.44 16.93 -10.03
C VAL A 153 5.93 18.26 -9.47
N MET A 154 6.00 18.42 -8.14
CA MET A 154 5.57 19.66 -7.48
C MET A 154 6.49 20.83 -7.79
N GLU A 155 7.81 20.62 -7.93
CA GLU A 155 8.78 21.63 -8.36
C GLU A 155 8.43 22.16 -9.75
N ILE A 156 8.31 21.28 -10.75
CA ILE A 156 7.96 21.68 -12.13
C ILE A 156 6.61 22.41 -12.14
N SER A 157 5.60 21.86 -11.45
CA SER A 157 4.28 22.48 -11.40
C SER A 157 4.34 23.86 -10.73
N SER A 158 5.12 24.04 -9.67
CA SER A 158 5.25 25.31 -8.96
C SER A 158 5.96 26.35 -9.81
N GLU A 159 7.05 25.96 -10.49
CA GLU A 159 7.78 26.82 -11.41
C GLU A 159 6.88 27.34 -12.54
N VAL A 160 6.07 26.47 -13.15
CA VAL A 160 5.06 26.87 -14.14
C VAL A 160 4.07 27.89 -13.57
N TYR A 161 3.50 27.62 -12.39
CA TYR A 161 2.53 28.54 -11.78
C TYR A 161 3.16 29.87 -11.34
N GLU A 162 4.42 29.88 -10.92
CA GLU A 162 5.16 31.10 -10.60
C GLU A 162 5.41 31.96 -11.85
N MET A 163 5.80 31.35 -12.97
CA MET A 163 5.99 32.08 -14.22
C MET A 163 4.67 32.67 -14.74
N ILE A 164 3.57 31.90 -14.66
CA ILE A 164 2.22 32.40 -14.98
C ILE A 164 1.85 33.57 -14.05
N ALA A 165 2.15 33.48 -12.76
CA ALA A 165 1.86 34.54 -11.80
C ALA A 165 2.67 35.83 -12.04
N LYS A 166 3.88 35.72 -12.56
CA LYS A 166 4.73 36.85 -12.98
C LYS A 166 4.33 37.43 -14.33
N ASP A 167 3.35 36.84 -15.00
CA ASP A 167 2.81 37.30 -16.28
C ASP A 167 3.86 37.29 -17.42
N GLU A 168 4.88 36.43 -17.28
CA GLU A 168 5.98 36.26 -18.23
C GLU A 168 5.48 35.51 -19.49
N MET A 169 5.94 35.94 -20.67
CA MET A 169 5.70 35.20 -21.91
C MET A 169 6.73 34.08 -22.00
N ILE A 170 6.27 32.84 -22.12
CA ILE A 170 7.14 31.67 -22.09
C ILE A 170 7.01 30.94 -23.42
N ALA A 171 8.15 30.79 -24.09
CA ALA A 171 8.22 30.03 -25.32
C ALA A 171 8.03 28.52 -25.04
N GLU A 172 7.46 27.79 -26.00
CA GLU A 172 7.19 26.35 -25.84
C GLU A 172 8.46 25.50 -25.71
N ASP A 173 9.61 26.03 -26.14
CA ASP A 173 10.94 25.43 -26.03
C ASP A 173 11.69 25.83 -24.75
N ALA A 174 11.07 26.63 -23.88
CA ALA A 174 11.65 26.96 -22.58
C ALA A 174 11.92 25.69 -21.76
N ALA A 175 13.00 25.70 -20.99
CA ALA A 175 13.45 24.53 -20.21
C ALA A 175 12.35 23.91 -19.34
N VAL A 176 11.44 24.73 -18.81
CA VAL A 176 10.30 24.29 -17.99
C VAL A 176 9.26 23.52 -18.81
N ALA A 177 8.94 23.97 -20.02
CA ALA A 177 8.00 23.30 -20.91
C ALA A 177 8.55 21.95 -21.41
N VAL A 178 9.84 21.89 -21.72
CA VAL A 178 10.54 20.64 -22.06
C VAL A 178 10.53 19.69 -20.85
N SER A 179 10.93 20.16 -19.66
CA SER A 179 10.96 19.34 -18.45
C SER A 179 9.58 18.80 -18.08
N LEU A 180 8.52 19.59 -18.28
CA LEU A 180 7.14 19.21 -18.08
C LEU A 180 6.74 18.06 -19.02
N ALA A 181 6.97 18.21 -20.33
CA ALA A 181 6.64 17.19 -21.33
C ALA A 181 7.41 15.88 -21.11
N GLU A 182 8.71 15.97 -20.82
CA GLU A 182 9.55 14.81 -20.51
C GLU A 182 9.06 14.06 -19.26
N THR A 183 8.69 14.79 -18.22
CA THR A 183 8.23 14.18 -16.96
C THR A 183 6.86 13.51 -17.13
N VAL A 184 5.96 14.10 -17.92
CA VAL A 184 4.68 13.45 -18.29
C VAL A 184 4.95 12.15 -19.04
N SER A 185 5.71 12.21 -20.14
CA SER A 185 6.03 11.04 -20.97
C SER A 185 6.68 9.91 -20.16
N LYS A 186 7.60 10.27 -19.25
CA LYS A 186 8.21 9.30 -18.33
C LYS A 186 7.16 8.64 -17.44
N LEU A 187 6.27 9.40 -16.79
CA LEU A 187 5.27 8.84 -15.88
C LEU A 187 4.22 7.98 -16.62
N GLU A 188 3.86 8.34 -17.85
CA GLU A 188 3.00 7.55 -18.73
C GLU A 188 3.66 6.22 -19.11
N SER A 189 4.93 6.25 -19.54
CA SER A 189 5.67 5.01 -19.85
C SER A 189 5.80 4.08 -18.64
N GLU A 190 6.00 4.63 -17.45
CA GLU A 190 6.01 3.87 -16.20
C GLU A 190 4.62 3.29 -15.89
N PHE A 191 3.53 4.04 -16.13
CA PHE A 191 2.16 3.55 -15.95
C PHE A 191 1.87 2.35 -16.86
N ASP A 192 2.29 2.40 -18.13
CA ASP A 192 2.12 1.31 -19.08
C ASP A 192 2.93 0.07 -18.67
N SER A 193 4.17 0.29 -18.23
CA SER A 193 5.02 -0.78 -17.69
C SER A 193 4.40 -1.45 -16.46
N PHE A 194 3.81 -0.68 -15.55
CA PHE A 194 3.10 -1.24 -14.39
C PHE A 194 1.83 -1.97 -14.79
N SER A 195 1.10 -1.51 -15.81
CA SER A 195 -0.08 -2.20 -16.34
C SER A 195 0.26 -3.61 -16.83
N GLN A 196 1.35 -3.75 -17.58
CA GLN A 196 1.86 -5.06 -18.01
C GLN A 196 2.29 -5.94 -16.82
N SER A 197 2.97 -5.34 -15.84
CA SER A 197 3.41 -6.03 -14.62
C SER A 197 2.22 -6.52 -13.77
N ILE A 198 1.13 -5.75 -13.71
CA ILE A 198 -0.12 -6.11 -13.03
C ILE A 198 -0.78 -7.30 -13.71
N ALA A 199 -0.88 -7.27 -15.06
CA ALA A 199 -1.48 -8.37 -15.81
C ALA A 199 -0.70 -9.68 -15.59
N THR A 200 0.63 -9.62 -15.64
CA THR A 200 1.50 -10.77 -15.37
C THR A 200 1.35 -11.27 -13.93
N ALA A 201 1.45 -10.39 -12.94
CA ALA A 201 1.33 -10.75 -11.52
C ALA A 201 -0.05 -11.33 -11.17
N LYS A 202 -1.12 -10.84 -11.82
CA LYS A 202 -2.47 -11.39 -11.67
C LYS A 202 -2.55 -12.83 -12.17
N LYS A 203 -2.04 -13.10 -13.38
CA LYS A 203 -2.01 -14.46 -13.96
C LYS A 203 -1.20 -15.42 -13.09
N GLU A 204 -0.05 -14.98 -12.60
CA GLU A 204 0.78 -15.78 -11.67
C GLU A 204 0.04 -16.08 -10.36
N LEU A 205 -0.64 -15.09 -9.78
CA LEU A 205 -1.42 -15.27 -8.55
C LEU A 205 -2.56 -16.27 -8.77
N GLU A 206 -3.29 -16.17 -9.89
CA GLU A 206 -4.36 -17.11 -10.25
C GLU A 206 -3.85 -18.56 -10.35
N ASN A 207 -2.67 -18.77 -10.96
CA ASN A 207 -2.01 -20.07 -11.04
C ASN A 207 -1.62 -20.62 -9.66
N VAL A 208 -1.11 -19.77 -8.77
CA VAL A 208 -0.74 -20.20 -7.42
C VAL A 208 -2.00 -20.53 -6.60
N VAL A 209 -3.05 -19.70 -6.70
CA VAL A 209 -4.33 -19.93 -6.01
C VAL A 209 -5.00 -21.22 -6.48
N SER A 210 -4.98 -21.53 -7.78
CA SER A 210 -5.52 -22.79 -8.29
C SER A 210 -4.75 -24.00 -7.74
N ARG A 211 -3.42 -23.92 -7.67
CA ARG A 211 -2.57 -24.95 -7.05
C ARG A 211 -2.87 -25.12 -5.56
N VAL A 212 -3.02 -24.01 -4.82
CA VAL A 212 -3.39 -24.03 -3.38
C VAL A 212 -4.73 -24.72 -3.18
N ARG A 213 -5.75 -24.40 -4.00
CA ARG A 213 -7.07 -25.06 -3.94
C ARG A 213 -6.96 -26.55 -4.21
N SER A 214 -6.15 -26.97 -5.17
CA SER A 214 -5.90 -28.39 -5.46
C SER A 214 -5.25 -29.11 -4.26
N LEU A 215 -4.23 -28.52 -3.65
CA LEU A 215 -3.58 -29.07 -2.45
C LEU A 215 -4.54 -29.17 -1.26
N GLU A 216 -5.40 -28.18 -1.07
CA GLU A 216 -6.44 -28.20 -0.04
C GLU A 216 -7.43 -29.36 -0.25
N LEU A 217 -7.89 -29.58 -1.48
CA LEU A 217 -8.78 -30.70 -1.81
C LEU A 217 -8.11 -32.07 -1.53
N SER A 218 -6.85 -32.22 -1.92
CA SER A 218 -6.04 -33.42 -1.65
C SER A 218 -5.87 -33.69 -0.15
N LEU A 219 -5.65 -32.64 0.65
CA LEU A 219 -5.57 -32.76 2.11
C LEU A 219 -6.91 -33.11 2.74
N ARG A 220 -8.02 -32.53 2.27
CA ARG A 220 -9.37 -32.87 2.75
C ARG A 220 -9.69 -34.35 2.48
N ALA A 221 -9.31 -34.87 1.32
CA ALA A 221 -9.50 -36.29 0.99
C ALA A 221 -8.69 -37.24 1.90
N ARG A 222 -7.61 -36.76 2.54
CA ARG A 222 -6.69 -37.54 3.37
C ARG A 222 -6.76 -37.21 4.86
N ARG A 223 -7.80 -36.50 5.31
CA ARG A 223 -7.91 -35.93 6.67
C ARG A 223 -7.71 -36.93 7.83
N ALA A 224 -7.96 -38.21 7.60
CA ALA A 224 -7.82 -39.27 8.62
C ALA A 224 -6.43 -39.95 8.65
N LYS A 225 -5.50 -39.60 7.76
CA LYS A 225 -4.18 -40.21 7.68
C LYS A 225 -3.11 -39.27 8.24
N ALA A 226 -2.23 -39.81 9.08
CA ALA A 226 -1.04 -39.12 9.58
C ALA A 226 0.19 -39.85 9.04
N ASP A 227 0.40 -39.72 7.73
CA ASP A 227 1.54 -40.29 7.00
C ASP A 227 2.43 -39.18 6.41
N HIS A 228 3.64 -39.57 6.01
CA HIS A 228 4.64 -38.65 5.44
C HIS A 228 4.12 -37.87 4.22
N GLU A 229 3.26 -38.48 3.40
CA GLU A 229 2.67 -37.83 2.24
C GLU A 229 1.68 -36.73 2.65
N THR A 230 0.90 -36.95 3.71
CA THR A 230 0.00 -35.93 4.28
C THR A 230 0.78 -34.75 4.86
N ASP A 231 1.91 -34.99 5.53
CA ASP A 231 2.78 -33.91 6.03
C ASP A 231 3.45 -33.13 4.89
N THR A 232 3.88 -33.82 3.84
CA THR A 232 4.41 -33.19 2.62
C THR A 232 3.36 -32.30 1.96
N LEU A 233 2.11 -32.75 1.86
CA LEU A 233 1.01 -31.95 1.34
C LEU A 233 0.71 -30.73 2.22
N ARG A 234 0.78 -30.85 3.56
CA ARG A 234 0.64 -29.71 4.48
C ARG A 234 1.73 -28.68 4.26
N ALA A 235 2.99 -29.12 4.19
CA ALA A 235 4.13 -28.24 3.92
C ALA A 235 3.99 -27.53 2.57
N ASN A 236 3.60 -28.25 1.52
CA ASN A 236 3.36 -27.69 0.20
C ASN A 236 2.19 -26.69 0.19
N LEU A 237 1.11 -26.95 0.93
CA LEU A 237 -0.01 -26.02 1.06
C LEU A 237 0.44 -24.72 1.75
N ILE A 238 1.16 -24.82 2.87
CA ILE A 238 1.71 -23.67 3.60
C ILE A 238 2.62 -22.86 2.68
N SER A 239 3.54 -23.51 1.97
CA SER A 239 4.42 -22.87 0.99
C SER A 239 3.63 -22.16 -0.12
N GLY A 240 2.60 -22.81 -0.67
CA GLY A 240 1.71 -22.24 -1.68
C GLY A 240 0.92 -21.02 -1.17
N LEU A 241 0.45 -21.04 0.09
CA LEU A 241 -0.22 -19.90 0.72
C LEU A 241 0.72 -18.72 0.92
N TYR A 242 1.96 -18.96 1.36
CA TYR A 242 2.97 -17.91 1.46
C TYR A 242 3.33 -17.34 0.09
N GLU A 243 3.43 -18.17 -0.94
CA GLU A 243 3.64 -17.70 -2.31
C GLU A 243 2.48 -16.84 -2.80
N ALA A 244 1.22 -17.27 -2.61
CA ALA A 244 0.04 -16.49 -2.97
C ALA A 244 0.02 -15.14 -2.25
N ARG A 245 0.33 -15.12 -0.95
CA ARG A 245 0.44 -13.89 -0.15
C ARG A 245 1.50 -12.95 -0.72
N ARG A 246 2.70 -13.46 -1.08
CA ARG A 246 3.77 -12.66 -1.68
C ARG A 246 3.36 -12.07 -3.04
N LYS A 247 2.73 -12.86 -3.90
CA LYS A 247 2.24 -12.41 -5.21
C LYS A 247 1.12 -11.38 -5.08
N ASN A 248 0.19 -11.55 -4.14
CA ASN A 248 -0.85 -10.55 -3.86
C ASN A 248 -0.27 -9.23 -3.33
N ALA A 249 0.74 -9.30 -2.46
CA ALA A 249 1.46 -8.10 -1.99
C ALA A 249 2.18 -7.40 -3.15
N GLN A 250 2.79 -8.14 -4.08
CA GLN A 250 3.39 -7.59 -5.29
C GLN A 250 2.37 -6.88 -6.19
N LEU A 251 1.22 -7.52 -6.45
CA LEU A 251 0.11 -6.93 -7.21
C LEU A 251 -0.37 -5.63 -6.57
N THR A 252 -0.54 -5.62 -5.25
CA THR A 252 -0.92 -4.43 -4.48
C THR A 252 0.11 -3.30 -4.65
N ARG A 253 1.41 -3.62 -4.61
CA ARG A 253 2.48 -2.64 -4.83
C ARG A 253 2.42 -2.00 -6.21
N TYR A 254 2.22 -2.79 -7.27
CA TYR A 254 2.12 -2.23 -8.63
C TYR A 254 0.89 -1.32 -8.77
N ARG A 255 -0.25 -1.70 -8.20
CA ARG A 255 -1.46 -0.86 -8.21
C ARG A 255 -1.25 0.48 -7.49
N ILE A 256 -0.57 0.47 -6.34
CA ILE A 256 -0.25 1.69 -5.60
C ILE A 256 0.65 2.61 -6.45
N GLN A 257 1.67 2.06 -7.11
CA GLN A 257 2.55 2.85 -8.00
C GLN A 257 1.81 3.40 -9.22
N GLN A 258 0.92 2.61 -9.82
CA GLN A 258 0.07 3.05 -10.91
C GLN A 258 -0.84 4.20 -10.49
N ALA A 259 -1.50 4.09 -9.33
CA ALA A 259 -2.34 5.15 -8.78
C ALA A 259 -1.53 6.43 -8.49
N LEU A 260 -0.33 6.31 -7.95
CA LEU A 260 0.59 7.44 -7.76
C LEU A 260 0.93 8.12 -9.10
N ASN A 261 1.32 7.34 -10.11
CA ASN A 261 1.65 7.89 -11.43
C ASN A 261 0.46 8.63 -12.05
N VAL A 262 -0.76 8.09 -11.98
CA VAL A 262 -1.98 8.78 -12.45
C VAL A 262 -2.17 10.13 -11.74
N LYS A 263 -2.00 10.15 -10.41
CA LYS A 263 -2.10 11.39 -9.64
C LYS A 263 -1.07 12.42 -10.08
N LEU A 264 0.18 12.00 -10.27
CA LEU A 264 1.28 12.87 -10.65
C LEU A 264 1.15 13.39 -12.10
N VAL A 265 0.78 12.53 -13.05
CA VAL A 265 0.45 12.93 -14.43
C VAL A 265 -0.67 13.97 -14.43
N SER A 266 -1.72 13.75 -13.63
CA SER A 266 -2.82 14.70 -13.51
C SER A 266 -2.38 16.08 -12.99
N VAL A 267 -1.38 16.15 -12.09
CA VAL A 267 -0.81 17.43 -11.64
C VAL A 267 -0.07 18.12 -12.79
N LEU A 268 0.77 17.39 -13.52
CA LEU A 268 1.57 17.95 -14.61
C LEU A 268 0.70 18.37 -15.80
N GLU A 269 -0.28 17.56 -16.20
CA GLU A 269 -1.18 17.91 -17.31
C GLU A 269 -2.00 19.17 -17.01
N ARG A 270 -2.37 19.40 -15.74
CA ARG A 270 -2.98 20.68 -15.35
C ARG A 270 -2.01 21.85 -15.46
N ALA A 271 -0.77 21.69 -15.01
CA ALA A 271 0.25 22.73 -15.17
C ALA A 271 0.50 23.01 -16.66
N ARG A 272 0.52 21.97 -17.50
CA ARG A 272 0.68 22.06 -18.95
C ARG A 272 -0.46 22.79 -19.63
N GLN A 273 -1.70 22.49 -19.25
CA GLN A 273 -2.87 23.19 -19.76
C GLN A 273 -2.85 24.66 -19.35
N ALA A 274 -2.60 24.94 -18.07
CA ALA A 274 -2.48 26.30 -17.55
C ALA A 274 -1.40 27.11 -18.30
N PHE A 275 -0.25 26.49 -18.57
CA PHE A 275 0.84 27.06 -19.34
C PHE A 275 0.42 27.41 -20.77
N ARG A 276 -0.19 26.45 -21.49
CA ARG A 276 -0.64 26.64 -22.87
C ARG A 276 -1.67 27.76 -22.99
N THR A 277 -2.66 27.78 -22.10
CA THR A 277 -3.67 28.85 -22.08
C THR A 277 -3.02 30.21 -21.84
N HIS A 278 -2.08 30.30 -20.88
CA HIS A 278 -1.35 31.54 -20.60
C HIS A 278 -0.59 32.05 -21.83
N THR A 279 0.20 31.19 -22.48
CA THR A 279 0.97 31.53 -23.68
C THR A 279 0.04 31.97 -24.82
N ARG A 280 -1.05 31.22 -25.08
CA ARG A 280 -2.05 31.57 -26.11
C ARG A 280 -2.66 32.96 -25.87
N ILE A 281 -3.07 33.24 -24.63
CA ILE A 281 -3.65 34.53 -24.26
C ILE A 281 -2.64 35.66 -24.45
N LYS A 282 -1.38 35.44 -24.09
CA LYS A 282 -0.31 36.42 -24.28
C LYS A 282 -0.09 36.73 -25.75
N GLU A 283 -0.03 35.72 -26.59
CA GLU A 283 0.09 35.87 -28.04
C GLU A 283 -1.09 36.63 -28.63
N LEU A 284 -2.32 36.35 -28.17
CA LEU A 284 -3.53 37.08 -28.59
C LEU A 284 -3.50 38.56 -28.19
N ILE A 285 -3.05 38.86 -26.96
CA ILE A 285 -2.90 40.25 -26.50
C ILE A 285 -1.84 40.98 -27.33
N VAL A 286 -0.72 40.33 -27.63
CA VAL A 286 0.36 40.90 -28.44
C VAL A 286 -0.06 41.09 -29.90
N SER A 287 -0.84 40.17 -30.47
CA SER A 287 -1.34 40.28 -31.84
C SER A 287 -2.35 41.42 -32.02
N GLY A 288 -3.02 41.84 -30.94
CA GLY A 288 -3.99 42.92 -30.93
C GLY A 288 -5.30 42.59 -31.67
N SER A 289 -5.53 41.31 -32.00
CA SER A 289 -6.72 40.87 -32.73
C SER A 289 -7.94 40.84 -31.82
N ARG A 290 -8.73 41.92 -31.83
CA ARG A 290 -9.94 42.06 -31.01
C ARG A 290 -10.93 40.92 -31.22
N GLU A 291 -11.18 40.55 -32.47
CA GLU A 291 -12.11 39.47 -32.82
C GLU A 291 -11.68 38.13 -32.20
N GLN A 292 -10.39 37.79 -32.28
CA GLN A 292 -9.86 36.56 -31.68
C GLN A 292 -9.88 36.61 -30.14
N MET A 293 -9.60 37.77 -29.54
CA MET A 293 -9.72 37.94 -28.10
C MET A 293 -11.17 37.79 -27.61
N GLU A 294 -12.16 38.30 -28.36
CA GLU A 294 -13.58 38.13 -28.04
C GLU A 294 -14.03 36.65 -28.16
N VAL A 295 -13.53 35.92 -29.16
CA VAL A 295 -13.75 34.46 -29.28
C VAL A 295 -13.18 33.72 -28.08
N GLU A 296 -11.93 34.00 -27.70
CA GLU A 296 -11.26 33.38 -26.55
C GLU A 296 -11.98 33.69 -25.23
N VAL A 297 -12.51 34.91 -25.06
CA VAL A 297 -13.36 35.27 -23.91
C VAL A 297 -14.62 34.39 -23.89
N GLY A 298 -15.26 34.17 -25.04
CA GLY A 298 -16.43 33.29 -25.15
C GLY A 298 -16.12 31.84 -24.80
N ASP A 299 -14.96 31.33 -25.22
CA ASP A 299 -14.49 29.98 -24.90
C ASP A 299 -14.21 29.83 -23.38
N LEU A 300 -13.45 30.75 -22.79
CA LEU A 300 -13.13 30.73 -21.35
C LEU A 300 -14.39 30.86 -20.48
N LEU A 301 -15.37 31.68 -20.88
CA LEU A 301 -16.63 31.78 -20.15
C LEU A 301 -17.40 30.46 -20.16
N ARG A 302 -17.46 29.78 -21.30
CA ARG A 302 -18.11 28.47 -21.43
C ARG A 302 -17.40 27.40 -20.59
N GLU A 303 -16.07 27.37 -20.61
CA GLU A 303 -15.28 26.48 -19.77
C GLU A 303 -15.53 26.73 -18.28
N MET A 304 -15.62 28.00 -17.88
CA MET A 304 -15.92 28.39 -16.50
C MET A 304 -17.34 27.99 -16.07
N GLU A 305 -18.34 28.13 -16.94
CA GLU A 305 -19.71 27.66 -16.68
C GLU A 305 -19.77 26.15 -16.42
N VAL A 306 -19.08 25.36 -17.26
CA VAL A 306 -18.97 23.90 -17.08
C VAL A 306 -18.26 23.57 -15.76
N ALA A 307 -17.19 24.30 -15.43
CA ALA A 307 -16.47 24.10 -14.17
C ALA A 307 -17.35 24.42 -12.95
N VAL A 308 -18.16 25.48 -13.00
CA VAL A 308 -19.11 25.85 -11.94
C VAL A 308 -20.18 24.77 -11.76
N ALA A 309 -20.78 24.29 -12.86
CA ALA A 309 -21.77 23.22 -12.80
C ALA A 309 -21.17 21.93 -12.20
N THR A 310 -19.98 21.54 -12.67
CA THR A 310 -19.26 20.37 -12.14
C THR A 310 -18.91 20.52 -10.65
N ALA A 311 -18.52 21.72 -10.23
CA ALA A 311 -18.24 22.00 -8.82
C ALA A 311 -19.51 21.89 -7.95
N ALA A 312 -20.66 22.30 -8.46
CA ALA A 312 -21.94 22.14 -7.76
C ALA A 312 -22.30 20.67 -7.57
N GLU A 313 -22.18 19.86 -8.62
CA GLU A 313 -22.41 18.40 -8.56
C GLU A 313 -21.47 17.72 -7.55
N LEU A 314 -20.18 18.11 -7.53
CA LEU A 314 -19.21 17.56 -6.60
C LEU A 314 -19.46 17.97 -5.14
N GLU A 315 -19.95 19.19 -4.87
CA GLU A 315 -20.35 19.61 -3.52
C GLU A 315 -21.57 18.82 -3.04
N GLU A 316 -22.54 18.55 -3.92
CA GLU A 316 -23.70 17.71 -3.60
C GLU A 316 -23.26 16.28 -3.29
N ALA A 317 -22.42 15.68 -4.14
CA ALA A 317 -21.88 14.34 -3.93
C ALA A 317 -21.08 14.26 -2.61
N ARG A 318 -20.22 15.24 -2.34
CA ARG A 318 -19.47 15.35 -1.08
C ARG A 318 -20.43 15.39 0.12
N ALA A 319 -21.48 16.21 0.07
CA ALA A 319 -22.45 16.31 1.14
C ALA A 319 -23.18 14.97 1.38
N GLN A 320 -23.47 14.24 0.31
CA GLN A 320 -24.07 12.91 0.39
C GLN A 320 -23.13 11.88 1.04
N HIS A 321 -21.87 11.82 0.61
CA HIS A 321 -20.87 10.93 1.23
C HIS A 321 -20.62 11.28 2.69
N SER A 322 -20.61 12.58 3.03
CA SER A 322 -20.49 13.02 4.42
C SER A 322 -21.66 12.51 5.26
N LYS A 323 -22.91 12.58 4.77
CA LYS A 323 -24.07 12.00 5.46
C LYS A 323 -23.92 10.48 5.64
N GLU A 324 -23.50 9.77 4.60
CA GLU A 324 -23.26 8.33 4.64
C GLU A 324 -22.21 7.96 5.70
N VAL A 325 -21.10 8.71 5.79
CA VAL A 325 -20.07 8.55 6.83
C VAL A 325 -20.68 8.66 8.23
N HIS A 326 -21.53 9.68 8.47
CA HIS A 326 -22.19 9.86 9.76
C HIS A 326 -23.15 8.70 10.09
N GLU A 327 -23.95 8.26 9.11
CA GLU A 327 -24.90 7.16 9.28
C GLU A 327 -24.21 5.83 9.55
N VAL A 328 -23.18 5.48 8.78
CA VAL A 328 -22.42 4.24 8.96
C VAL A 328 -21.65 4.26 10.27
N THR A 329 -21.09 5.41 10.66
CA THR A 329 -20.44 5.57 11.96
C THR A 329 -21.43 5.37 13.11
N ALA A 330 -22.65 5.91 13.00
CA ALA A 330 -23.69 5.71 14.00
C ALA A 330 -24.08 4.22 14.13
N LYS A 331 -24.22 3.50 13.01
CA LYS A 331 -24.45 2.05 13.00
C LYS A 331 -23.29 1.27 13.63
N LEU A 332 -22.05 1.61 13.30
CA LEU A 332 -20.87 0.95 13.87
C LEU A 332 -20.77 1.15 15.39
N ARG A 333 -21.16 2.32 15.91
CA ARG A 333 -21.19 2.59 17.37
C ARG A 333 -22.24 1.77 18.11
N GLN A 334 -23.29 1.30 17.44
CA GLN A 334 -24.29 0.39 18.04
C GLN A 334 -23.77 -1.04 18.19
N HIS A 335 -22.68 -1.39 17.50
CA HIS A 335 -22.02 -2.69 17.55
C HIS A 335 -20.68 -2.56 18.30
N GLU A 336 -20.73 -2.35 19.61
CA GLU A 336 -19.52 -2.35 20.43
C GLU A 336 -18.84 -3.73 20.41
N GLU A 337 -17.54 -3.73 20.07
CA GLU A 337 -16.54 -4.78 20.31
C GLU A 337 -16.66 -6.13 19.54
N VAL A 338 -17.66 -6.33 18.68
CA VAL A 338 -17.75 -7.59 17.90
C VAL A 338 -17.35 -7.38 16.43
N VAL A 339 -16.33 -8.13 15.97
CA VAL A 339 -15.99 -8.23 14.55
C VAL A 339 -16.83 -9.33 13.91
N THR A 340 -18.03 -8.98 13.44
CA THR A 340 -18.89 -9.84 12.63
C THR A 340 -18.76 -9.51 11.12
N PRO A 341 -19.22 -10.40 10.21
CA PRO A 341 -19.31 -10.08 8.79
C PRO A 341 -20.12 -8.80 8.49
N GLU A 342 -21.19 -8.52 9.23
CA GLU A 342 -21.97 -7.29 9.08
C GLU A 342 -21.16 -6.05 9.45
N THR A 343 -20.48 -6.07 10.60
CA THR A 343 -19.61 -4.96 11.01
C THR A 343 -18.41 -4.80 10.08
N GLY A 344 -17.93 -5.89 9.46
CA GLY A 344 -16.92 -5.86 8.40
C GLY A 344 -17.40 -5.08 7.19
N LYS A 345 -18.60 -5.39 6.68
CA LYS A 345 -19.23 -4.65 5.57
C LYS A 345 -19.43 -3.18 5.88
N LEU A 346 -19.89 -2.85 7.09
CA LEU A 346 -20.06 -1.46 7.53
C LEU A 346 -18.71 -0.71 7.55
N ARG A 347 -17.62 -1.35 8.02
CA ARG A 347 -16.28 -0.73 7.98
C ARG A 347 -15.78 -0.51 6.56
N GLU A 348 -16.02 -1.45 5.65
CA GLU A 348 -15.69 -1.27 4.23
C GLU A 348 -16.49 -0.13 3.60
N GLN A 349 -17.79 -0.03 3.90
CA GLN A 349 -18.65 1.09 3.47
C GLN A 349 -18.16 2.43 4.02
N LEU A 350 -17.79 2.49 5.30
CA LEU A 350 -17.22 3.70 5.91
C LEU A 350 -15.94 4.14 5.20
N ILE A 351 -15.03 3.20 4.94
CA ILE A 351 -13.77 3.49 4.24
C ILE A 351 -14.05 3.99 2.82
N ALA A 352 -15.01 3.39 2.11
CA ALA A 352 -15.40 3.82 0.77
C ALA A 352 -15.96 5.24 0.79
N ALA A 353 -16.94 5.52 1.66
CA ALA A 353 -17.57 6.84 1.76
C ALA A 353 -16.56 7.94 2.15
N LEU A 354 -15.65 7.66 3.10
CA LEU A 354 -14.57 8.59 3.46
C LEU A 354 -13.63 8.89 2.29
N ARG A 355 -13.30 7.87 1.48
CA ARG A 355 -12.44 8.04 0.29
C ARG A 355 -13.13 8.85 -0.81
N GLU A 356 -14.42 8.62 -1.04
CA GLU A 356 -15.18 9.39 -2.02
C GLU A 356 -15.34 10.86 -1.56
N GLU A 357 -15.60 11.10 -0.27
CA GLU A 357 -15.62 12.46 0.30
C GLU A 357 -14.27 13.17 0.09
N GLU A 358 -13.16 12.50 0.42
CA GLU A 358 -11.80 13.01 0.21
C GLU A 358 -11.53 13.33 -1.27
N PHE A 359 -11.96 12.44 -2.17
CA PHE A 359 -11.82 12.60 -3.61
C PHE A 359 -12.60 13.81 -4.15
N CYS A 360 -13.87 13.96 -3.73
CA CYS A 360 -14.68 15.13 -4.07
C CYS A 360 -14.01 16.42 -3.59
N MET A 361 -13.53 16.46 -2.34
CA MET A 361 -12.83 17.63 -1.80
C MET A 361 -11.57 17.99 -2.60
N ALA A 362 -10.74 17.00 -2.92
CA ALA A 362 -9.53 17.21 -3.71
C ALA A 362 -9.86 17.76 -5.11
N ARG A 363 -10.90 17.22 -5.78
CA ARG A 363 -11.36 17.71 -7.09
C ARG A 363 -11.92 19.13 -7.02
N LEU A 364 -12.70 19.45 -5.97
CA LEU A 364 -13.22 20.80 -5.75
C LEU A 364 -12.10 21.83 -5.58
N ALA A 365 -11.07 21.50 -4.80
CA ALA A 365 -9.92 22.39 -4.63
C ALA A 365 -9.21 22.67 -5.97
N VAL A 366 -9.07 21.65 -6.82
CA VAL A 366 -8.50 21.79 -8.16
C VAL A 366 -9.36 22.66 -9.06
N LEU A 367 -10.67 22.41 -9.13
CA LEU A 367 -11.60 23.20 -9.96
C LEU A 367 -11.62 24.66 -9.55
N ARG A 368 -11.66 24.94 -8.24
CA ARG A 368 -11.61 26.31 -7.72
C ARG A 368 -10.33 27.04 -8.09
N LYS A 369 -9.19 26.33 -8.08
CA LYS A 369 -7.91 26.90 -8.52
C LYS A 369 -7.94 27.24 -10.02
N SER A 370 -8.52 26.36 -10.85
CA SER A 370 -8.71 26.62 -12.30
C SER A 370 -9.62 27.83 -12.52
N GLN A 371 -10.79 27.87 -11.90
CA GLN A 371 -11.73 28.99 -11.99
C GLN A 371 -11.08 30.33 -11.61
N ALA A 372 -10.30 30.35 -10.53
CA ALA A 372 -9.57 31.55 -10.12
C ALA A 372 -8.54 32.00 -11.16
N GLN A 373 -7.93 31.06 -11.89
CA GLN A 373 -7.00 31.35 -12.97
C GLN A 373 -7.73 31.84 -14.23
N ASP A 374 -8.83 31.19 -14.62
CA ASP A 374 -9.65 31.58 -15.76
C ASP A 374 -10.24 32.98 -15.59
N VAL A 375 -10.64 33.35 -14.37
CA VAL A 375 -11.05 34.73 -14.03
C VAL A 375 -9.93 35.73 -14.25
N LYS A 376 -8.67 35.40 -13.91
CA LYS A 376 -7.52 36.28 -14.17
C LYS A 376 -7.27 36.45 -15.67
N PHE A 377 -7.34 35.34 -16.41
CA PHE A 377 -7.22 35.32 -17.86
C PHE A 377 -8.29 36.17 -18.56
N LEU A 378 -9.55 36.01 -18.15
CA LEU A 378 -10.66 36.84 -18.62
C LEU A 378 -10.46 38.33 -18.31
N ALA A 379 -9.97 38.66 -17.11
CA ALA A 379 -9.68 40.03 -16.73
C ALA A 379 -8.56 40.65 -17.61
N SER A 380 -7.51 39.88 -17.91
CA SER A 380 -6.42 40.31 -18.80
C SER A 380 -6.91 40.56 -20.24
N LEU A 381 -7.69 39.64 -20.81
CA LEU A 381 -8.26 39.79 -22.15
C LEU A 381 -9.21 40.99 -22.24
N ARG A 382 -10.13 41.13 -21.27
CA ARG A 382 -11.05 42.28 -21.24
C ARG A 382 -10.30 43.60 -21.14
N LYS A 383 -9.27 43.69 -20.30
CA LYS A 383 -8.42 44.88 -20.21
C LYS A 383 -7.72 45.22 -21.54
N ALA A 384 -7.33 44.21 -22.31
CA ALA A 384 -6.70 44.41 -23.62
C ALA A 384 -7.70 44.84 -24.71
N ILE A 385 -8.96 44.40 -24.63
CA ILE A 385 -10.04 44.79 -25.55
C ILE A 385 -10.48 46.25 -25.36
N GLY A 386 -10.38 46.77 -24.13
CA GLY A 386 -10.88 48.10 -23.72
C GLY A 386 -12.27 48.01 -23.10
#